data_AF-A0A938N563-F1
#
_entry.id   AF-A0A938N563-F1
#
_cell.length_a   1.000
_cell.length_b   1.000
_cell.length_c   1.000
_cell.angle_alpha   90.00
_cell.angle_beta   90.00
_cell.angle_gamma   90.00
#
_symmetry.space_group_name_H-M   'P 1'
#
loop_
_entity.id
_entity.type
_entity.pdbx_description
1 polymer ?
#
loop_
_entity_poly.entity_id
_entity_poly.type
_entity_poly.pdbx_seq_one_letter_code
_entity_poly.pdbx_strand_id
1 'polypeptide(L)'
;MMIGSRIAGLIAAVGAGAASAQVVNGDFETGAFAPWVASNTPKGGTLFQGVALYDIDGPAGPRPVSRAAPFMVGQTAPGAGQQGVEILQTVTLEAGRSYRASFDWSVHALINVHGRSGGHFEFKIDDEVAFNDLLEFLNRSSAPC
;
A
#
# COMPACT_ATOMS: atom_id res chain seq x y z
N MET A 1 -15.74 -2.68 6.82
CA MET A 1 -15.14 -2.78 5.47
C MET A 1 -15.78 -1.73 4.58
N MET A 2 -15.08 -0.64 4.25
CA MET A 2 -15.51 0.33 3.24
C MET A 2 -14.71 0.05 1.97
N ILE A 3 -15.40 -0.40 0.92
CA ILE A 3 -14.84 -0.55 -0.43
C ILE A 3 -15.34 0.66 -1.23
N GLY A 4 -14.46 1.63 -1.47
CA GLY A 4 -14.76 2.76 -2.34
C GLY A 4 -14.41 2.41 -3.79
N SER A 5 -15.39 1.99 -4.59
CA SER A 5 -15.23 1.86 -6.04
C SER A 5 -15.83 3.10 -6.71
N ARG A 6 -15.00 3.92 -7.35
CA ARG A 6 -15.46 4.96 -8.29
C ARG A 6 -14.92 4.63 -9.68
N ILE A 7 -15.81 4.16 -10.55
CA ILE A 7 -15.55 3.96 -11.97
C ILE A 7 -15.94 5.24 -12.71
N ALA A 8 -15.03 5.81 -13.48
CA ALA A 8 -15.34 6.85 -14.45
C ALA A 8 -14.56 6.62 -15.76
N GLY A 9 -15.31 6.46 -16.86
CA GLY A 9 -14.88 6.73 -18.24
C GLY A 9 -14.17 5.59 -18.99
N LEU A 10 -14.86 5.01 -19.98
CA LEU A 10 -14.30 4.14 -21.01
C LEU A 10 -13.66 4.99 -22.12
N ILE A 11 -12.36 4.78 -22.39
CA ILE A 11 -11.72 5.14 -23.67
C ILE A 11 -10.98 3.89 -24.16
N ALA A 12 -11.40 3.37 -25.32
CA ALA A 12 -10.71 2.29 -26.01
C ALA A 12 -9.55 2.88 -26.83
N ALA A 13 -8.33 2.45 -26.54
CA ALA A 13 -7.18 2.61 -27.43
C ALA A 13 -6.62 1.22 -27.73
N VAL A 14 -6.82 0.76 -28.96
CA VAL A 14 -6.14 -0.44 -29.49
C VAL A 14 -4.80 0.05 -30.05
N GLY A 15 -3.73 -0.20 -29.32
CA GLY A 15 -2.36 0.16 -29.70
C GLY A 15 -1.39 -0.85 -29.11
N ALA A 16 -0.62 -1.50 -29.97
CA ALA A 16 0.24 -2.63 -29.67
C ALA A 16 1.21 -2.36 -28.50
N GLY A 17 1.32 -3.36 -27.61
CA GLY A 17 2.42 -3.56 -26.66
C GLY A 17 2.89 -2.29 -25.95
N ALA A 18 2.12 -1.79 -24.98
CA ALA A 18 2.64 -0.78 -24.09
C ALA A 18 3.88 -1.33 -23.40
N ALA A 19 5.06 -0.79 -23.74
CA ALA A 19 6.19 -0.79 -22.82
C ALA A 19 5.70 -0.03 -21.59
N SER A 20 5.14 -0.73 -20.62
CA SER A 20 4.85 -0.17 -19.31
C SER A 20 6.19 0.27 -18.75
N ALA A 21 6.33 1.52 -18.31
CA ALA A 21 7.34 1.83 -17.32
C ALA A 21 7.00 0.95 -16.11
N GLN A 22 7.69 -0.17 -16.02
CA GLN A 22 7.26 -1.27 -15.17
C GLN A 22 8.07 -1.19 -13.90
N VAL A 23 7.36 -0.97 -12.80
CA VAL A 23 7.88 -1.34 -11.50
C VAL A 23 8.31 -2.81 -11.59
N VAL A 24 9.58 -3.07 -11.33
CA VAL A 24 10.14 -4.41 -11.32
C VAL A 24 9.74 -5.08 -10.00
N ASN A 25 9.24 -6.32 -10.09
CA ASN A 25 8.80 -7.09 -8.91
C ASN A 25 7.77 -6.31 -8.06
N GLY A 26 6.80 -5.65 -8.71
CA GLY A 26 5.74 -4.90 -8.04
C GLY A 26 4.69 -5.78 -7.34
N ASP A 27 4.61 -7.06 -7.72
CA ASP A 27 3.73 -8.08 -7.13
C ASP A 27 4.45 -8.95 -6.08
N PHE A 28 5.76 -8.75 -5.90
CA PHE A 28 6.63 -9.51 -5.01
C PHE A 28 6.71 -11.01 -5.32
N GLU A 29 6.32 -11.47 -6.51
CA GLU A 29 6.24 -12.90 -6.85
C GLU A 29 7.61 -13.60 -6.86
N THR A 30 8.70 -12.83 -6.95
CA THR A 30 10.07 -13.36 -6.80
C THR A 30 10.40 -13.84 -5.38
N GLY A 31 9.58 -13.48 -4.39
CA GLY A 31 9.85 -13.75 -2.97
C GLY A 31 10.94 -12.86 -2.36
N ALA A 32 11.52 -11.95 -3.14
CA ALA A 32 12.48 -10.96 -2.67
C ALA A 32 11.82 -9.58 -2.58
N PHE A 33 12.29 -8.74 -1.66
CA PHE A 33 11.86 -7.33 -1.60
C PHE A 33 12.54 -6.47 -2.66
N ALA A 34 13.78 -6.81 -3.04
CA ALA A 34 14.51 -6.08 -4.08
C ALA A 34 13.71 -6.11 -5.42
N PRO A 35 13.73 -5.03 -6.21
CA PRO A 35 14.59 -3.85 -6.09
C PRO A 35 13.99 -2.69 -5.27
N TRP A 36 12.92 -2.93 -4.52
CA TRP A 36 12.39 -1.92 -3.61
C TRP A 36 13.38 -1.62 -2.49
N VAL A 37 13.40 -0.34 -2.09
CA VAL A 37 14.17 0.14 -0.95
C VAL A 37 13.17 0.65 0.09
N ALA A 38 13.39 0.27 1.35
CA ALA A 38 12.60 0.75 2.48
C ALA A 38 13.43 1.74 3.29
N SER A 39 12.81 2.84 3.69
CA SER A 39 13.37 3.80 4.64
C SER A 39 12.34 4.09 5.73
N ASN A 40 12.81 4.36 6.95
CA ASN A 40 11.92 4.78 8.03
C ASN A 40 11.69 6.28 7.90
N THR A 41 10.45 6.74 8.12
CA THR A 41 10.19 8.17 8.31
C THR A 41 10.94 8.67 9.55
N PRO A 42 11.17 9.98 9.71
CA PRO A 42 11.74 10.52 10.95
C PRO A 42 10.99 10.01 12.18
N LYS A 43 11.73 9.49 13.17
CA LYS A 43 11.22 8.83 14.40
C LYS A 43 10.50 7.50 14.16
N GLY A 44 10.37 7.02 12.93
CA GLY A 44 9.78 5.73 12.61
C GLY A 44 10.65 4.57 13.09
N GLY A 45 10.02 3.61 13.76
CA GLY A 45 10.53 2.26 13.88
C GLY A 45 9.83 1.37 12.86
N THR A 46 10.55 0.46 12.22
CA THR A 46 9.90 -0.61 11.45
C THR A 46 10.45 -1.98 11.78
N LEU A 47 9.57 -2.95 11.64
CA LEU A 47 9.94 -4.34 11.45
C LEU A 47 9.43 -4.74 10.06
N PHE A 48 10.36 -4.87 9.11
CA PHE A 48 10.11 -5.54 7.85
C PHE A 48 10.46 -7.02 8.02
N GLN A 49 9.52 -7.91 7.71
CA GLN A 49 9.69 -9.35 7.93
C GLN A 49 10.02 -10.13 6.65
N GLY A 50 10.37 -9.43 5.56
CA GLY A 50 10.53 -10.07 4.25
C GLY A 50 9.20 -10.22 3.52
N VAL A 51 9.26 -10.63 2.26
CA VAL A 51 8.06 -10.92 1.46
C VAL A 51 7.41 -12.22 1.95
N ALA A 52 6.11 -12.17 2.22
CA ALA A 52 5.33 -13.30 2.73
C ALA A 52 4.02 -13.47 1.96
N LEU A 53 3.43 -14.66 2.04
CA LEU A 53 2.07 -14.88 1.55
C LEU A 53 1.09 -14.15 2.46
N TYR A 54 0.13 -13.47 1.85
CA TYR A 54 -0.83 -12.62 2.54
C TYR A 54 -2.20 -12.65 1.86
N ASP A 55 -3.23 -12.74 2.68
CA ASP A 55 -4.62 -12.68 2.27
C ASP A 55 -5.14 -11.26 2.54
N ILE A 56 -5.25 -10.46 1.48
CA ILE A 56 -5.62 -9.04 1.59
C ILE A 56 -7.09 -8.82 1.94
N ASP A 57 -7.96 -9.75 1.55
CA ASP A 57 -9.39 -9.65 1.82
C ASP A 57 -9.77 -10.40 3.12
N GLY A 58 -8.88 -11.27 3.59
CA GLY A 58 -9.12 -12.21 4.69
C GLY A 58 -9.92 -13.44 4.22
N PRO A 59 -10.15 -14.43 5.12
CA PRO A 59 -10.58 -15.78 4.74
C PRO A 59 -11.91 -15.89 3.97
N ALA A 60 -12.74 -14.85 4.00
CA ALA A 60 -14.03 -14.80 3.31
C ALA A 60 -14.00 -13.94 2.02
N GLY A 61 -12.81 -13.50 1.62
CA GLY A 61 -12.57 -12.62 0.49
C GLY A 61 -12.63 -13.28 -0.88
N PRO A 62 -12.94 -12.53 -1.95
CA PRO A 62 -12.90 -13.06 -3.31
C PRO A 62 -11.49 -13.19 -3.89
N ARG A 63 -10.48 -12.48 -3.36
CA ARG A 63 -9.10 -12.55 -3.88
C ARG A 63 -8.35 -13.75 -3.30
N PRO A 64 -7.50 -14.42 -4.11
CA PRO A 64 -6.60 -15.44 -3.58
C PRO A 64 -5.48 -14.81 -2.74
N VAL A 65 -4.84 -15.64 -1.92
CA VAL A 65 -3.59 -15.30 -1.23
C VAL A 65 -2.50 -15.00 -2.27
N SER A 66 -1.79 -13.88 -2.10
CA SER A 66 -0.68 -13.46 -2.95
C SER A 66 0.55 -13.09 -2.11
N ARG A 67 1.71 -12.89 -2.74
CA ARG A 67 2.86 -12.34 -2.01
C ARG A 67 2.65 -10.85 -1.72
N ALA A 68 3.12 -10.43 -0.54
CA ALA A 68 3.08 -9.04 -0.09
C ALA A 68 4.32 -8.71 0.75
N ALA A 69 4.63 -7.42 0.84
CA ALA A 69 5.66 -6.87 1.73
C ALA A 69 4.98 -6.30 3.00
N PRO A 70 4.98 -7.04 4.13
CA PRO A 70 4.41 -6.57 5.38
C PRO A 70 5.34 -5.59 6.09
N PHE A 71 4.78 -4.46 6.53
CA PHE A 71 5.47 -3.49 7.37
C PHE A 71 4.73 -3.31 8.68
N MET A 72 5.45 -3.40 9.79
CA MET A 72 4.93 -2.94 11.07
C MET A 72 5.26 -1.46 11.21
N VAL A 73 4.21 -0.63 11.18
CA VAL A 73 4.28 0.82 11.34
C VAL A 73 3.53 1.23 12.61
N GLY A 74 4.01 2.26 13.28
CA GLY A 74 3.40 2.75 14.51
C GLY A 74 4.30 3.69 15.28
N GLN A 75 3.73 4.36 16.27
CA GLN A 75 4.48 5.23 17.16
C GLN A 75 5.28 4.41 18.18
N THR A 76 6.57 4.68 18.28
CA THR A 76 7.49 4.17 19.31
C THR A 76 7.19 4.73 20.70
N ALA A 77 6.51 5.88 20.78
CA ALA A 77 5.98 6.46 22.02
C ALA A 77 4.72 7.32 21.74
N PRO A 78 3.77 7.43 22.70
CA PRO A 78 2.58 8.27 22.52
C PRO A 78 2.93 9.72 22.18
N GLY A 79 2.30 10.28 21.15
CA GLY A 79 2.48 11.69 20.77
C GLY A 79 3.80 11.98 20.03
N ALA A 80 4.55 10.94 19.66
CA ALA A 80 5.82 11.10 18.95
C ALA A 80 5.70 11.55 17.48
N GLY A 81 4.48 11.86 17.02
CA GLY A 81 4.16 12.26 15.64
C GLY A 81 3.89 11.07 14.72
N GLN A 82 3.65 11.34 13.44
CA GLN A 82 3.49 10.29 12.44
C GLN A 82 4.81 9.52 12.29
N GLN A 83 4.71 8.20 12.34
CA GLN A 83 5.83 7.27 12.23
C GLN A 83 5.43 6.15 11.29
N GLY A 84 6.30 5.84 10.33
CA GLY A 84 6.01 4.82 9.34
C GLY A 84 7.22 4.46 8.51
N VAL A 85 6.93 3.88 7.35
CA VAL A 85 7.90 3.44 6.36
C VAL A 85 7.55 4.07 5.03
N GLU A 86 8.58 4.44 4.30
CA GLU A 86 8.50 4.74 2.89
C GLU A 86 9.15 3.59 2.12
N ILE A 87 8.48 3.14 1.06
CA ILE A 87 9.06 2.23 0.08
C ILE A 87 9.20 2.95 -1.25
N LEU A 88 10.35 2.80 -1.88
CA LEU A 88 10.70 3.52 -3.09
C LEU A 88 11.20 2.54 -4.15
N GLN A 89 10.80 2.80 -5.39
CA GLN A 89 11.49 2.30 -6.57
C GLN A 89 11.55 3.42 -7.60
N THR A 90 12.73 3.64 -8.18
CA THR A 90 12.90 4.61 -9.26
C THR A 90 12.53 3.96 -10.59
N VAL A 91 11.65 4.61 -11.35
CA VAL A 91 11.26 4.20 -12.69
C VAL A 91 11.46 5.36 -13.66
N THR A 92 11.92 5.08 -14.88
CA THR A 92 12.04 6.10 -15.92
C THR A 92 10.71 6.23 -16.65
N LEU A 93 10.15 7.45 -16.65
CA LEU A 93 8.94 7.79 -17.40
C LEU A 93 9.31 8.60 -18.65
N GLU A 94 8.63 8.33 -19.76
CA GLU A 94 8.80 9.04 -21.03
C GLU A 94 7.92 10.29 -21.04
N ALA A 95 8.49 11.42 -21.48
CA ALA A 95 7.76 12.66 -21.59
C ALA A 95 6.59 12.55 -22.59
N GLY A 96 5.46 13.20 -22.29
CA GLY A 96 4.28 13.21 -23.16
C GLY A 96 3.45 11.92 -23.14
N ARG A 97 3.81 10.95 -22.30
CA ARG A 97 3.07 9.69 -22.16
C ARG A 97 2.19 9.68 -20.91
N SER A 98 0.97 9.15 -21.05
CA SER A 98 0.06 8.94 -19.92
C SER A 98 0.35 7.60 -19.26
N TYR A 99 0.34 7.59 -17.93
CA TYR A 99 0.57 6.40 -17.11
C TYR A 99 -0.60 6.15 -16.17
N ARG A 100 -0.80 4.88 -15.82
CA ARG A 100 -1.73 4.47 -14.77
C ARG A 100 -0.94 3.78 -13.68
N ALA A 101 -0.98 4.35 -12.47
CA ALA A 101 -0.50 3.68 -11.27
C ALA A 101 -1.64 2.87 -10.64
N SER A 102 -1.34 1.67 -10.17
CA SER A 102 -2.26 0.83 -9.40
C SER A 102 -1.46 0.04 -8.38
N PHE A 103 -1.98 -0.04 -7.16
CA PHE A 103 -1.41 -0.84 -6.09
C PHE A 103 -2.55 -1.34 -5.20
N ASP A 104 -2.35 -2.51 -4.62
CA ASP A 104 -3.23 -3.07 -3.62
C ASP A 104 -2.55 -2.98 -2.25
N TRP A 105 -3.29 -2.57 -1.24
CA TRP A 105 -2.77 -2.39 0.12
C TRP A 105 -3.87 -2.68 1.15
N SER A 106 -3.43 -2.99 2.37
CA SER A 106 -4.31 -3.20 3.51
C SER A 106 -3.58 -2.85 4.81
N VAL A 107 -4.35 -2.61 5.86
CA VAL A 107 -3.81 -2.30 7.19
C VAL A 107 -4.52 -3.17 8.20
N HIS A 108 -3.74 -3.91 8.97
CA HIS A 108 -4.23 -4.77 10.05
C HIS A 108 -3.75 -4.23 11.39
N ALA A 109 -4.68 -3.99 12.30
CA ALA A 109 -4.35 -3.62 13.68
C ALA A 109 -4.06 -4.89 14.49
N LEU A 110 -2.83 -5.04 15.00
CA LEU A 110 -2.46 -6.16 15.87
C LEU A 110 -3.14 -6.07 17.25
N ILE A 111 -3.38 -4.85 17.73
CA ILE A 111 -4.12 -4.61 18.97
C ILE A 111 -5.27 -3.66 18.63
N ASN A 112 -6.49 -4.18 18.67
CA ASN A 112 -7.68 -3.43 18.37
C ASN A 112 -8.10 -2.59 19.59
N VAL A 113 -7.41 -1.48 19.84
CA VAL A 113 -7.72 -0.55 20.92
C VAL A 113 -8.56 0.60 20.38
N HIS A 114 -9.64 0.94 21.09
CA HIS A 114 -10.52 2.04 20.74
C HIS A 114 -9.73 3.35 20.47
N GLY A 115 -9.94 3.94 19.30
CA GLY A 115 -9.33 5.22 18.89
C GLY A 115 -7.82 5.17 18.62
N ARG A 116 -7.21 3.99 18.45
CA ARG A 116 -5.73 3.85 18.33
C ARG A 116 -5.25 2.97 17.19
N SER A 117 -6.09 2.67 16.22
CA SER A 117 -5.69 1.89 15.06
C SER A 117 -6.13 2.66 13.83
N GLY A 118 -5.17 3.08 13.03
CA GLY A 118 -5.30 3.93 11.86
C GLY A 118 -3.91 4.18 11.30
N GLY A 119 -3.83 4.50 10.03
CA GLY A 119 -2.58 4.78 9.34
C GLY A 119 -2.82 5.82 8.26
N HIS A 120 -1.80 6.60 7.96
CA HIS A 120 -1.81 7.45 6.78
C HIS A 120 -1.09 6.71 5.67
N PHE A 121 -1.74 6.57 4.53
CA PHE A 121 -1.11 6.03 3.33
C PHE A 121 -0.93 7.17 2.33
N GLU A 122 0.30 7.31 1.82
CA GLU A 122 0.65 8.29 0.80
C GLU A 122 1.27 7.58 -0.39
N PHE A 123 0.76 7.89 -1.58
CA PHE A 123 1.41 7.56 -2.83
C PHE A 123 2.05 8.83 -3.39
N LYS A 124 3.37 8.76 -3.64
CA LYS A 124 4.16 9.89 -4.11
C LYS A 124 4.79 9.61 -5.48
N ILE A 125 4.96 10.67 -6.26
CA ILE A 125 5.75 10.69 -7.48
C ILE A 125 6.76 11.84 -7.31
N ASP A 126 8.06 11.54 -7.41
CA ASP A 126 9.13 12.52 -7.22
C ASP A 126 8.97 13.36 -5.93
N ASP A 127 8.71 12.68 -4.81
CA ASP A 127 8.42 13.24 -3.48
C ASP A 127 7.15 14.10 -3.37
N GLU A 128 6.40 14.30 -4.45
CA GLU A 128 5.09 14.95 -4.40
C GLU A 128 3.96 13.94 -4.18
N VAL A 129 3.07 14.24 -3.24
CA VAL A 129 1.91 13.40 -2.92
C VAL A 129 0.90 13.46 -4.07
N ALA A 130 0.80 12.36 -4.81
CA ALA A 130 -0.18 12.18 -5.87
C ALA A 130 -1.54 11.68 -5.34
N PHE A 131 -1.51 10.94 -4.23
CA PHE A 131 -2.71 10.47 -3.52
C PHE A 131 -2.41 10.30 -2.03
N ASN A 132 -3.35 10.70 -1.18
CA ASN A 132 -3.32 10.41 0.25
C ASN A 132 -4.66 9.83 0.72
N ASP A 133 -4.61 8.90 1.66
CA ASP A 133 -5.78 8.37 2.32
C ASP A 133 -5.57 8.34 3.84
N LEU A 134 -6.58 8.83 4.55
CA LEU A 134 -6.61 8.83 6.00
C LEU A 134 -7.57 7.72 6.45
N LEU A 135 -6.99 6.61 6.89
CA LEU A 135 -7.77 5.53 7.49
C LEU A 135 -8.11 5.86 8.94
N GLU A 136 -9.28 6.45 9.14
CA GLU A 136 -9.98 6.39 10.43
C GLU A 136 -10.73 5.07 10.52
N PHE A 137 -10.31 4.17 11.41
CA PHE A 137 -11.13 3.01 11.77
C PHE A 137 -12.33 3.48 12.60
N LEU A 138 -13.36 3.98 11.92
CA LEU A 138 -14.67 4.19 12.52
C LEU A 138 -15.28 2.81 12.76
N ASN A 139 -15.47 2.49 14.03
CA ASN A 139 -16.07 1.27 14.56
C ASN A 139 -17.39 0.93 13.84
N ARG A 140 -17.35 0.19 12.73
CA ARG A 140 -18.48 -0.62 12.30
C ARG A 140 -18.44 -1.89 13.13
N SER A 141 -18.92 -1.77 14.36
CA SER A 141 -19.27 -2.92 15.18
C SER A 141 -20.30 -3.76 14.41
N SER A 142 -19.90 -4.96 14.00
CA SER A 142 -20.86 -6.05 13.78
C SER A 142 -20.18 -7.38 14.09
N ALA A 143 -20.41 -7.77 15.35
CA ALA A 143 -20.37 -9.11 15.96
C ALA A 143 -19.03 -9.86 16.12
N PRO A 144 -18.85 -10.52 17.29
CA PRO A 144 -17.75 -11.46 17.54
C PRO A 144 -18.02 -12.82 16.88
N CYS A 145 -16.94 -13.50 16.50
CA CYS A 145 -16.87 -14.96 16.44
C CYS A 145 -15.86 -15.40 17.50
#